data_AF-A0A1B6G705-F1
#
_entry.id   AF-A0A1B6G705-F1
#
_cell.length_a   1.000
_cell.length_b   1.000
_cell.length_c   1.000
_cell.angle_alpha   90.00
_cell.angle_beta   90.00
_cell.angle_gamma   90.00
#
_symmetry.space_group_name_H-M   'P 1'
#
loop_
_entity.id
_entity.type
_entity.pdbx_description
1 polymer ?
#
loop_
_entity_poly.entity_id
_entity_poly.type
_entity_poly.pdbx_seq_one_letter_code
_entity_poly.pdbx_strand_id
1 'polypeptide(L)'
;MTSAVYLEQYLDNLETLPAELKRNFTLMRDLDSRALMLSKNIDSLSDNYLKTMKTLSHDTKKEQLSKVQNMFSKAREYCDDKVQLAIQTYELVDKHIRGLDAE
;
A
#
# COMPACT_ATOMS: atom_id res chain seq x y z
N MET A 1 -12.72 -42.66 -5.66
CA MET A 1 -11.38 -42.06 -5.82
C MET A 1 -11.44 -40.56 -6.09
N THR A 2 -12.52 -40.03 -6.65
CA THR A 2 -12.73 -38.58 -6.87
C THR A 2 -12.86 -37.77 -5.58
N SER A 3 -13.64 -38.23 -4.59
CA SER A 3 -13.93 -37.46 -3.35
C SER A 3 -12.70 -37.13 -2.49
N ALA A 4 -11.66 -37.96 -2.50
CA ALA A 4 -10.43 -37.71 -1.74
C ALA A 4 -9.56 -36.62 -2.38
N VAL A 5 -9.49 -36.59 -3.71
CA VAL A 5 -8.75 -35.57 -4.48
C VAL A 5 -9.42 -34.20 -4.34
N TYR A 6 -10.77 -34.15 -4.30
CA TYR A 6 -11.51 -32.92 -4.07
C TYR A 6 -11.32 -32.37 -2.65
N LEU A 7 -11.26 -33.23 -1.64
CA LEU A 7 -11.04 -32.82 -0.25
C LEU A 7 -9.60 -32.32 -0.02
N GLU A 8 -8.60 -32.96 -0.62
CA GLU A 8 -7.21 -32.51 -0.57
C GLU A 8 -7.03 -31.15 -1.26
N GLN A 9 -7.64 -30.96 -2.43
CA GLN A 9 -7.59 -29.70 -3.16
C GLN A 9 -8.34 -28.57 -2.41
N TYR A 10 -9.40 -28.90 -1.69
CA TYR A 10 -10.12 -27.99 -0.80
C TYR A 10 -9.31 -27.61 0.45
N LEU A 11 -8.63 -28.58 1.07
CA LEU A 11 -7.73 -28.37 2.21
C LEU A 11 -6.51 -27.53 1.82
N ASP A 12 -5.87 -27.82 0.68
CA ASP A 12 -4.74 -27.04 0.15
C ASP A 12 -5.15 -25.59 -0.18
N ASN A 13 -6.37 -25.40 -0.68
CA ASN A 13 -6.92 -24.06 -0.95
C ASN A 13 -7.28 -23.29 0.34
N LEU A 14 -7.68 -23.98 1.42
CA LEU A 14 -8.01 -23.34 2.69
C LEU A 14 -6.79 -23.08 3.59
N GLU A 15 -5.74 -23.91 3.50
CA GLU A 15 -4.52 -23.74 4.31
C GLU A 15 -3.70 -22.51 3.90
N THR A 16 -3.73 -22.15 2.62
CA THR A 16 -2.88 -21.09 2.06
C THR A 16 -3.48 -19.69 2.24
N LEU A 17 -4.80 -19.56 2.21
CA LEU A 17 -5.50 -18.27 2.30
C LEU A 17 -5.17 -17.45 3.57
N PRO A 18 -5.21 -18.01 4.80
CA PRO A 18 -4.88 -17.23 6.00
C PRO A 18 -3.44 -16.70 6.01
N ALA A 19 -2.50 -17.49 5.47
CA ALA A 19 -1.10 -17.09 5.38
C ALA A 19 -0.88 -15.96 4.37
N GLU A 20 -1.53 -16.06 3.20
CA GLU A 20 -1.49 -15.03 2.17
C GLU A 20 -2.16 -13.73 2.62
N LEU A 21 -3.33 -13.81 3.28
CA LEU A 21 -4.00 -12.64 3.86
C LEU A 21 -3.12 -11.95 4.91
N LYS A 22 -2.54 -12.72 5.83
CA LYS A 22 -1.64 -12.17 6.85
C LYS A 22 -0.46 -11.45 6.23
N ARG A 23 0.15 -12.03 5.18
CA ARG A 23 1.22 -11.40 4.41
C ARG A 23 0.74 -10.11 3.75
N ASN A 24 -0.38 -10.13 3.04
CA ASN A 24 -0.90 -8.97 2.33
C ASN A 24 -1.28 -7.83 3.28
N PHE A 25 -1.94 -8.11 4.41
CA PHE A 25 -2.24 -7.10 5.41
C PHE A 25 -0.99 -6.51 6.07
N THR A 26 0.05 -7.34 6.29
CA THR A 26 1.33 -6.84 6.80
C THR A 26 1.97 -5.88 5.80
N LEU A 27 2.04 -6.25 4.52
CA LEU A 27 2.56 -5.41 3.45
C LEU A 27 1.76 -4.12 3.27
N MET A 28 0.42 -4.19 3.30
CA MET A 28 -0.45 -3.00 3.24
C MET A 28 -0.19 -2.05 4.41
N ARG A 29 0.02 -2.57 5.62
CA ARG A 29 0.34 -1.75 6.80
C ARG A 29 1.72 -1.08 6.67
N ASP A 30 2.69 -1.78 6.11
CA ASP A 30 4.02 -1.22 5.88
C ASP A 30 3.99 -0.10 4.82
N LEU A 31 3.24 -0.29 3.73
CA LEU A 31 3.01 0.75 2.71
C LEU A 31 2.31 1.97 3.31
N ASP A 32 1.27 1.75 4.09
CA ASP A 32 0.53 2.82 4.79
C ASP A 32 1.43 3.60 5.75
N SER A 33 2.24 2.90 6.54
CA SER A 33 3.19 3.52 7.47
C SER A 33 4.22 4.39 6.76
N ARG A 34 4.77 3.92 5.63
CA ARG A 34 5.71 4.68 4.80
C ARG A 34 5.07 5.90 4.17
N ALA A 35 3.85 5.77 3.64
CA ALA A 35 3.11 6.90 3.06
C ALA A 35 2.81 7.96 4.14
N LEU A 36 2.35 7.55 5.33
CA LEU A 36 2.07 8.46 6.43
C LEU A 36 3.33 9.18 6.93
N MET A 37 4.46 8.48 7.02
CA MET A 37 5.74 9.08 7.40
C MET A 37 6.18 10.14 6.39
N LEU A 38 6.06 9.86 5.08
CA LEU A 38 6.35 10.85 4.05
C LEU A 38 5.40 12.05 4.13
N SER A 39 4.11 11.83 4.33
CA SER A 39 3.13 12.91 4.49
C SER A 39 3.50 13.84 5.66
N LYS A 40 3.87 13.29 6.82
CA LYS A 40 4.32 14.10 7.97
C LYS A 40 5.58 14.90 7.67
N ASN A 41 6.53 14.31 6.94
CA ASN A 41 7.75 15.02 6.55
C ASN A 41 7.46 16.14 5.55
N ILE A 42 6.52 15.92 4.63
CA ILE A 42 6.04 16.91 3.68
C ILE A 42 5.37 18.07 4.41
N ASP A 43 4.49 17.79 5.38
CA ASP A 43 3.82 18.83 6.18
C ASP A 43 4.85 19.69 6.91
N SER A 44 5.83 19.06 7.56
CA SER A 44 6.92 19.76 8.26
C SER A 44 7.78 20.61 7.32
N LEU A 45 8.14 20.10 6.14
CA LEU A 45 8.91 20.86 5.15
C LEU A 45 8.09 22.02 4.60
N SER A 46 6.81 21.81 4.35
CA SER A 46 5.89 22.84 3.83
C SER A 46 5.70 23.96 4.85
N ASP A 47 5.52 23.63 6.12
CA ASP A 47 5.42 24.60 7.21
C ASP A 47 6.71 25.44 7.35
N ASN A 48 7.87 24.78 7.29
CA ASN A 48 9.17 25.46 7.34
C ASN A 48 9.37 26.36 6.12
N TYR A 49 8.97 25.91 4.93
CA TYR A 49 9.03 26.70 3.71
C TYR A 49 8.15 27.95 3.83
N LEU A 50 6.91 27.83 4.30
CA LEU A 50 6.01 28.98 4.49
C LEU A 50 6.55 30.00 5.51
N LYS A 51 7.23 29.54 6.58
CA LYS A 51 7.86 30.43 7.57
C LYS A 51 9.09 31.16 7.02
N THR A 52 9.87 30.51 6.16
CA THR A 52 11.15 31.03 5.66
C THR A 52 11.06 31.64 4.26
N MET A 53 9.91 31.56 3.58
CA MET A 53 9.75 32.01 2.20
C MET A 53 10.11 33.49 1.97
N LYS A 54 10.01 34.35 2.99
CA LYS A 54 10.34 35.78 2.85
C LYS A 54 11.85 36.05 2.89
N THR A 55 12.63 35.14 3.46
CA THR A 55 14.08 35.29 3.68
C THR A 55 14.92 34.44 2.73
N LEU A 56 14.32 33.46 2.04
CA LEU A 56 15.01 32.58 1.09
C LEU A 56 15.23 33.23 -0.27
N SER A 57 16.37 32.89 -0.89
CA SER A 57 16.67 33.22 -2.30
C SER A 57 15.76 32.47 -3.26
N HIS A 58 15.68 32.94 -4.51
CA HIS A 58 14.86 32.31 -5.54
C HIS A 58 15.30 30.86 -5.83
N ASP A 59 16.61 30.59 -5.86
CA ASP A 59 17.14 29.26 -6.14
C ASP A 59 16.84 28.28 -5.00
N THR A 60 17.02 28.69 -3.75
CA THR A 60 16.69 27.84 -2.60
C THR A 60 15.19 27.56 -2.52
N LYS A 61 14.33 28.51 -2.90
CA LYS A 61 12.89 28.26 -2.98
C LYS A 61 12.54 27.16 -3.99
N LYS A 62 13.13 27.25 -5.18
CA LYS A 62 12.92 26.27 -6.25
C LYS A 62 13.40 24.88 -5.82
N GLU A 63 14.54 24.81 -5.14
CA GLU A 63 15.09 23.56 -4.61
C GLU A 63 14.17 22.92 -3.55
N GLN A 64 13.71 23.70 -2.56
CA GLN A 64 12.80 23.21 -1.52
C GLN A 64 11.46 22.74 -2.11
N LEU A 65 10.91 23.48 -3.08
CA LEU A 65 9.67 23.09 -3.76
C LEU A 65 9.85 21.78 -4.54
N SER A 66 10.96 21.63 -5.27
CA SER A 66 11.28 20.39 -5.98
C SER A 66 11.43 19.21 -5.01
N LYS A 67 12.05 19.42 -3.85
CA LYS A 67 12.17 18.38 -2.82
C LYS A 67 10.80 17.94 -2.30
N VAL A 68 9.91 18.88 -1.98
CA VAL A 68 8.54 18.59 -1.54
C VAL A 68 7.78 17.82 -2.63
N GLN A 69 7.90 18.24 -3.89
CA GLN A 69 7.22 17.60 -5.03
C GLN A 69 7.71 16.15 -5.26
N ASN A 70 9.01 15.90 -5.10
CA ASN A 70 9.58 14.55 -5.19
C ASN A 70 9.08 13.66 -4.05
N MET A 71 9.00 14.19 -2.82
CA MET A 71 8.48 13.44 -1.68
C MET A 71 6.99 13.13 -1.83
N PHE A 72 6.19 14.08 -2.34
CA PHE A 72 4.79 13.84 -2.68
C PHE A 72 4.63 12.75 -3.74
N SER A 73 5.45 12.77 -4.79
CA SER A 73 5.42 11.76 -5.84
C SER A 73 5.71 10.38 -5.26
N LYS A 74 6.70 10.26 -4.35
CA LYS A 74 7.00 9.00 -3.66
C LYS A 74 5.90 8.55 -2.72
N ALA A 75 5.27 9.47 -1.98
CA ALA A 75 4.14 9.15 -1.11
C ALA A 75 2.95 8.63 -1.92
N ARG A 76 2.69 9.23 -3.10
CA ARG A 76 1.67 8.79 -4.03
C ARG A 76 1.95 7.38 -4.56
N GLU A 77 3.18 7.08 -4.95
CA GLU A 77 3.56 5.72 -5.38
C GLU A 77 3.22 4.67 -4.31
N TYR A 78 3.52 4.92 -3.03
CA TYR A 78 3.15 3.99 -1.96
C TYR A 78 1.63 3.84 -1.79
N CYS A 79 0.86 4.91 -2.00
CA CYS A 79 -0.59 4.84 -1.97
C CYS A 79 -1.13 4.02 -3.16
N ASP A 80 -0.59 4.20 -4.35
CA ASP A 80 -0.98 3.45 -5.55
C ASP A 80 -0.65 1.95 -5.37
N ASP A 81 0.54 1.62 -4.86
CA ASP A 81 0.94 0.24 -4.51
C ASP A 81 -0.02 -0.37 -3.48
N LYS A 82 -0.43 0.40 -2.47
CA LYS A 82 -1.37 -0.04 -1.43
C LYS A 82 -2.75 -0.35 -2.02
N VAL A 83 -3.23 0.49 -2.93
CA VAL A 83 -4.51 0.26 -3.64
C VAL A 83 -4.44 -1.02 -4.47
N GLN A 84 -3.35 -1.20 -5.23
CA GLN A 84 -3.17 -2.41 -6.03
C GLN A 84 -3.14 -3.67 -5.17
N LEU A 85 -2.43 -3.64 -4.04
CA LEU A 85 -2.38 -4.77 -3.11
C LEU A 85 -3.75 -5.05 -2.47
N ALA A 86 -4.54 -4.02 -2.17
CA ALA A 86 -5.91 -4.18 -1.67
C ALA A 86 -6.82 -4.85 -2.72
N ILE A 87 -6.71 -4.45 -3.99
CA ILE A 87 -7.44 -5.08 -5.10
C ILE A 87 -7.08 -6.56 -5.22
N GLN A 88 -5.78 -6.89 -5.25
CA GLN A 88 -5.31 -8.28 -5.33
C GLN A 88 -5.79 -9.12 -4.15
N THR A 89 -5.80 -8.53 -2.95
CA THR A 89 -6.26 -9.22 -1.74
C THR A 89 -7.77 -9.46 -1.78
N TYR A 90 -8.54 -8.50 -2.30
CA TYR A 90 -9.97 -8.68 -2.52
C TYR A 90 -10.25 -9.77 -3.56
N GLU A 91 -9.56 -9.75 -4.70
CA GLU A 91 -9.71 -10.76 -5.75
C GLU A 91 -9.36 -12.17 -5.26
N LEU A 92 -8.32 -12.30 -4.43
CA LEU A 92 -7.97 -13.56 -3.76
C LEU A 92 -9.15 -14.07 -2.94
N VAL A 93 -9.69 -13.24 -2.05
CA VAL A 93 -10.82 -13.62 -1.19
C VAL A 93 -12.07 -13.95 -2.01
N ASP A 94 -12.39 -13.13 -3.02
CA ASP A 94 -13.53 -13.36 -3.91
C ASP A 94 -13.43 -14.69 -4.66
N LYS A 95 -12.23 -15.05 -5.14
CA LYS A 95 -11.97 -16.35 -5.76
C LYS A 95 -12.28 -17.51 -4.80
N HIS A 96 -11.90 -17.39 -3.52
CA HIS A 96 -12.22 -18.41 -2.53
C HIS A 96 -13.71 -18.48 -2.22
N ILE A 97 -14.41 -17.34 -2.11
CA ILE A 97 -15.86 -17.29 -1.91
C ILE A 97 -16.58 -17.98 -3.08
N ARG A 98 -16.24 -17.65 -4.33
CA ARG A 98 -16.85 -18.29 -5.50
C ARG A 98 -16.53 -19.78 -5.59
N GLY A 99 -15.36 -20.19 -5.13
CA GLY A 99 -15.00 -21.60 -5.02
C GLY A 99 -15.91 -22.35 -4.05
N LEU A 100 -16.20 -21.74 -2.90
CA LEU A 100 -17.13 -22.29 -1.89
C LEU A 100 -18.59 -22.29 -2.37
N ASP A 101 -19.04 -21.23 -3.03
CA ASP A 101 -20.44 -21.10 -3.51
C ASP A 101 -20.74 -21.99 -4.73
N ALA A 102 -19.71 -22.44 -5.47
CA ALA A 102 -19.84 -23.33 -6.61
C ALA A 102 -19.80 -24.83 -6.23
N GLU A 103 -19.45 -25.13 -4.98
CA GLU A 103 -19.56 -26.47 -4.35
C GLU A 103 -20.96 -26.69 -3.75
#